data_AF-A0A0M3AMV8-F1
#
_entry.id   AF-A0A0M3AMV8-F1
#
_cell.length_a   1.000
_cell.length_b   1.000
_cell.length_c   1.000
_cell.angle_alpha   90.00
_cell.angle_beta   90.00
_cell.angle_gamma   90.00
#
_symmetry.space_group_name_H-M   'P 1'
#
loop_
_entity.id
_entity.type
_entity.pdbx_description
1 polymer ?
#
loop_
_entity_poly.entity_id
_entity_poly.type
_entity_poly.pdbx_seq_one_letter_code
_entity_poly.pdbx_strand_id
1 'polypeptide(L)' 'MTGLSLLIPIALGLGLLGLAAFFWALRDGQFDDSEGAAARILIEDE' A
#
# COMPACT_ATOMS: atom_id res chain seq x y z
N MET A 1 -6.26 -2.86 -32.65
CA MET A 1 -4.83 -2.89 -32.28
C MET A 1 -4.35 -1.64 -31.54
N THR A 2 -5.15 -0.58 -31.40
CA THR A 2 -4.77 0.68 -30.71
C THR A 2 -4.95 0.67 -29.19
N GLY A 3 -5.98 -0.02 -28.67
CA GLY A 3 -6.27 -0.02 -27.22
C GLY A 3 -5.18 -0.71 -26.38
N LEU A 4 -4.66 -1.86 -26.83
CA LEU A 4 -3.62 -2.59 -26.11
C LEU A 4 -2.32 -1.78 -25.98
N SER A 5 -1.96 -1.02 -27.02
CA SER A 5 -0.76 -0.16 -27.00
C SER A 5 -0.83 0.95 -25.95
N LEU A 6 -2.03 1.37 -25.53
CA LEU A 6 -2.24 2.34 -24.46
C LEU A 6 -2.40 1.66 -23.10
N LEU A 7 -3.16 0.56 -23.04
CA LEU A 7 -3.48 -0.13 -21.80
C LEU A 7 -2.28 -0.86 -21.20
N ILE A 8 -1.36 -1.38 -22.03
CA ILE A 8 -0.15 -2.08 -21.53
C ILE A 8 0.76 -1.11 -20.74
N PRO A 9 1.16 0.06 -21.27
CA PRO A 9 1.93 1.03 -20.50
C PRO A 9 1.23 1.52 -19.23
N ILE A 10 -0.09 1.75 -19.30
CA ILE A 10 -0.88 2.17 -18.13
C ILE A 10 -0.87 1.08 -17.05
N ALA A 11 -1.12 -0.17 -17.41
CA ALA A 11 -1.12 -1.28 -16.47
C ALA A 11 0.25 -1.47 -15.81
N LEU A 12 1.34 -1.39 -16.60
CA LEU A 12 2.70 -1.45 -16.06
C LEU A 12 3.00 -0.26 -15.14
N GLY A 13 2.58 0.94 -15.52
CA GLY A 13 2.73 2.14 -14.70
C GLY A 13 2.00 2.05 -13.37
N LEU A 14 0.76 1.57 -13.36
CA LEU A 14 -0.02 1.33 -12.14
C LEU A 14 0.62 0.25 -11.26
N GLY A 15 1.14 -0.83 -11.85
CA GLY A 15 1.87 -1.87 -11.12
C GLY A 15 3.13 -1.34 -10.44
N LEU A 16 3.93 -0.55 -11.16
CA LEU A 16 5.12 0.09 -10.61
C LEU A 16 4.78 1.12 -9.53
N LEU A 17 3.72 1.90 -9.71
CA LEU A 17 3.25 2.87 -8.72
C LEU A 17 2.83 2.17 -7.43
N GLY A 18 2.09 1.07 -7.52
CA GLY A 18 1.73 0.25 -6.36
C GLY A 18 2.96 -0.32 -5.65
N LEU A 19 3.94 -0.82 -6.40
CA LEU A 19 5.19 -1.34 -5.84
C LEU A 19 6.02 -0.25 -5.14
N ALA A 20 6.12 0.93 -5.76
CA ALA A 20 6.82 2.07 -5.17
C ALA A 20 6.13 2.55 -3.87
N ALA A 21 4.80 2.64 -3.88
CA ALA A 21 4.01 2.98 -2.69
C ALA A 21 4.19 1.93 -1.58
N PHE A 22 4.23 0.65 -1.92
CA PHE A 22 4.49 -0.43 -0.97
C PHE A 22 5.86 -0.29 -0.29
N PHE A 23 6.94 -0.08 -1.06
CA PHE A 23 8.25 0.14 -0.46
C PHE A 23 8.34 1.44 0.35
N TRP A 24 7.63 2.49 -0.06
CA TRP A 24 7.51 3.71 0.72
C TRP A 24 6.84 3.46 2.08
N ALA A 25 5.72 2.73 2.11
CA ALA A 25 5.00 2.40 3.33
C ALA A 25 5.82 1.50 4.28
N LEU A 26 6.60 0.55 3.73
CA LEU A 26 7.55 -0.24 4.52
C LEU A 26 8.65 0.63 5.14
N ARG A 27 9.21 1.58 4.37
CA ARG A 27 10.26 2.49 4.88
C ARG A 27 9.73 3.43 5.96
N ASP A 28 8.47 3.84 5.86
CA ASP A 28 7.82 4.73 6.82
C ASP A 28 7.41 4.02 8.12
N GLY A 29 7.64 2.69 8.21
CA GLY A 29 7.24 1.90 9.38
C GLY A 29 5.73 1.78 9.55
N GLN A 30 4.95 2.00 8.48
CA GLN A 30 3.48 2.07 8.55
C GLN A 30 2.83 0.76 9.01
N PHE A 31 3.55 -0.36 8.86
CA PHE A 31 3.10 -1.69 9.27
C PHE A 31 3.65 -2.15 10.63
N ASP A 32 4.57 -1.39 11.24
CA ASP A 32 5.28 -1.80 12.47
C ASP A 32 4.37 -1.83 13.71
N ASP A 33 3.27 -1.08 13.71
CA ASP A 33 2.31 -1.00 14.82
C ASP A 33 0.91 -1.53 14.44
N SER A 34 0.85 -2.59 13.63
CA SER A 34 -0.42 -3.25 13.32
C SER A 34 -1.01 -3.97 14.55
N GLU A 35 -0.15 -4.52 15.42
CA GLU A 35 -0.57 -5.25 16.63
C GLU A 35 -0.93 -4.31 17.80
N GLY A 36 -0.18 -3.22 18.03
CA GLY A 36 -0.49 -2.29 19.11
C GLY A 36 -1.74 -1.46 18.83
N ALA A 37 -2.06 -1.18 17.57
CA ALA A 37 -3.36 -0.61 17.20
C ALA A 37 -4.54 -1.52 17.60
N ALA A 38 -4.42 -2.84 17.42
CA ALA A 38 -5.44 -3.82 17.83
C ALA A 38 -5.46 -4.03 19.36
N ALA A 39 -4.32 -3.92 20.03
CA ALA A 39 -4.28 -3.97 21.50
C ALA A 39 -4.97 -2.74 22.13
N ARG A 40 -4.81 -1.54 21.54
CA ARG A 40 -5.43 -0.30 22.04
C ARG A 40 -6.95 -0.27 21.90
N ILE A 41 -7.56 -0.94 20.92
CA ILE A 41 -9.03 -1.00 20.82
C ILE A 41 -9.67 -1.88 21.90
N LEU A 42 -8.90 -2.77 22.53
CA LEU A 42 -9.37 -3.65 23.60
C LEU A 42 -9.14 -3.07 25.01
N ILE A 43 -8.38 -1.98 25.11
CA ILE A 43 -8.24 -1.22 26.34
C ILE A 43 -9.34 -0.17 26.30
N GLU A 44 -10.44 -0.41 27.03
CA GLU A 44 -11.43 0.63 27.31
C GLU A 44 -10.73 1.70 28.16
N ASP A 45 -10.67 2.95 27.66
CA ASP A 45 -10.23 4.09 28.44
C ASP A 45 -11.13 4.18 29.69
N GLU A 46 -10.57 3.93 30.88
CA GLU A 46 -11.24 4.19 32.15
C GLU A 46 -11.47 5.70 32.35
#